data_AF-A0A8T0SSF4-F1
#
_entry.id   AF-A0A8T0SSF4-F1
#
_cell.length_a   1.000
_cell.length_b   1.000
_cell.length_c   1.000
_cell.angle_alpha   90.00
_cell.angle_beta   90.00
_cell.angle_gamma   90.00
#
_symmetry.space_group_name_H-M   'P 1'
#
loop_
_entity.id
_entity.type
_entity.pdbx_description
1 polymer ?
#
loop_
_entity_poly.entity_id
_entity_poly.type
_entity_poly.pdbx_seq_one_letter_code
_entity_poly.pdbx_strand_id
1 'polypeptide(L)'
;MYGEQLDHELDSLLHMPSDGDTWSVMQSWVLPTRSFLEFVMFSRMFVDALDAQMYDKHHRTGYCILSLHKDQHCYSRLLEEIVNVWAFHSARRMVYVNPETGVMQEQHPLSGRRGQMSVQWFSYATLKSMDEELAEEFNSDHPDRRWLWPQTGEVFWQGLYERERTMRQQEKERRKQQSRDKIQRIKKRARQKTLGKYIKPPPEDIGGSNDTMTVDL
;
A
#
# COMPACT_ATOMS: atom_id res chain seq x y z
N MET A 1 8.47 24.54 25.67
CA MET A 1 7.46 23.90 26.53
C MET A 1 6.44 23.23 25.64
N TYR A 2 6.69 21.97 25.26
CA TYR A 2 5.82 21.16 24.39
C TYR A 2 5.45 19.82 25.07
N GLY A 3 5.68 19.69 26.39
CA GLY A 3 5.51 18.44 27.12
C GLY A 3 4.12 18.23 27.73
N GLU A 4 3.54 19.26 28.35
CA GLU A 4 2.29 19.10 29.13
C GLU A 4 1.03 18.93 28.28
N GLN A 5 1.03 19.39 27.03
CA GLN A 5 -0.16 19.32 26.17
C GLN A 5 -0.34 17.93 25.53
N LEU A 6 0.75 17.18 25.35
CA LEU A 6 0.72 15.81 24.82
C LEU A 6 0.26 14.79 25.85
N ASP A 7 0.54 14.98 27.14
CA ASP A 7 0.09 14.05 28.20
C ASP A 7 -1.45 13.94 28.23
N HIS A 8 -2.16 15.07 28.12
CA HIS A 8 -3.63 15.07 28.04
C HIS A 8 -4.19 14.48 26.73
N GLU A 9 -3.47 14.65 25.62
CA GLU A 9 -3.86 14.13 24.30
C GLU A 9 -3.61 12.61 24.21
N LEU A 10 -2.53 12.13 24.84
CA LEU A 10 -2.19 10.72 24.98
C LEU A 10 -3.16 10.01 25.92
N ASP A 11 -3.52 10.63 27.05
CA ASP A 11 -4.57 10.12 27.94
C ASP A 11 -5.92 10.00 27.20
N SER A 12 -6.23 10.93 26.30
CA SER A 12 -7.47 10.88 25.51
C SER A 12 -7.46 9.80 24.42
N LEU A 13 -6.29 9.44 23.88
CA LEU A 13 -6.14 8.39 22.87
C LEU A 13 -6.05 6.99 23.48
N LEU A 14 -5.52 6.87 24.70
CA LEU A 14 -5.38 5.60 25.41
C LEU A 14 -6.62 5.26 26.25
N HIS A 15 -7.45 6.24 26.62
CA HIS A 15 -8.65 5.98 27.38
C HIS A 15 -9.82 5.61 26.47
N MET A 16 -10.01 4.30 26.31
CA MET A 16 -11.15 3.77 25.56
C MET A 16 -12.48 4.16 26.23
N PRO A 17 -13.54 4.52 25.46
CA PRO A 17 -14.81 4.92 26.04
C PRO A 17 -15.47 3.76 26.81
N SER A 18 -16.14 4.12 27.91
CA SER A 18 -16.93 3.21 28.73
C SER A 18 -18.39 3.22 28.28
N ASP A 19 -18.67 2.56 27.15
CA ASP A 19 -20.02 2.44 26.55
C ASP A 19 -20.75 1.13 26.90
N GLY A 20 -20.16 0.30 27.77
CA GLY A 20 -20.74 -0.97 28.23
C GLY A 20 -20.45 -2.18 27.33
N ASP A 21 -19.79 -1.94 26.20
CA ASP A 21 -19.29 -2.98 25.30
C ASP A 21 -17.90 -3.49 25.74
N THR A 22 -17.44 -4.55 25.09
CA THR A 22 -16.21 -5.26 25.46
C THR A 22 -15.04 -4.93 24.53
N TRP A 23 -13.97 -4.39 25.12
CA TRP A 23 -12.69 -4.19 24.45
C TRP A 23 -11.89 -5.47 24.31
N SER A 24 -10.91 -5.48 23.41
CA SER A 24 -10.01 -6.62 23.29
C SER A 24 -9.07 -6.70 24.50
N VAL A 25 -9.03 -7.86 25.15
CA VAL A 25 -8.20 -8.19 26.33
C VAL A 25 -7.36 -9.46 26.08
N MET A 26 -7.45 -10.05 24.88
CA MET A 26 -6.91 -11.39 24.56
C MET A 26 -6.07 -11.36 23.29
N GLN A 27 -5.24 -12.39 23.10
CA GLN A 27 -4.16 -12.43 22.10
C GLN A 27 -4.59 -12.79 20.66
N SER A 28 -5.85 -13.14 20.42
CA SER A 28 -6.29 -13.66 19.12
C SER A 28 -7.21 -12.69 18.39
N TRP A 29 -6.74 -12.16 17.27
CA TRP A 29 -7.49 -11.23 16.40
C TRP A 29 -7.51 -11.73 14.96
N VAL A 30 -8.59 -11.43 14.25
CA VAL A 30 -8.73 -11.75 12.83
C VAL A 30 -9.00 -10.46 12.06
N LEU A 31 -8.18 -10.21 11.04
CA LEU A 31 -8.23 -8.99 10.23
C LEU A 31 -8.17 -9.37 8.74
N PRO A 32 -8.95 -8.71 7.86
CA PRO A 32 -8.72 -8.79 6.43
C PRO A 32 -7.30 -8.34 6.07
N THR A 33 -6.68 -8.92 5.05
CA THR A 33 -5.27 -8.64 4.68
C THR A 33 -4.97 -7.15 4.53
N ARG A 34 -5.86 -6.38 3.90
CA ARG A 34 -5.69 -4.93 3.75
C ARG A 34 -5.66 -4.20 5.10
N SER A 35 -6.58 -4.57 6.00
CA SER A 35 -6.65 -4.02 7.35
C SER A 35 -5.44 -4.42 8.18
N PHE A 36 -4.93 -5.63 8.00
CA PHE A 36 -3.70 -6.08 8.65
C PHE A 36 -2.49 -5.24 8.24
N LEU A 37 -2.34 -4.90 6.95
CA LEU A 37 -1.24 -4.03 6.51
C LEU A 37 -1.34 -2.61 7.10
N GLU A 38 -2.55 -2.04 7.11
CA GLU A 38 -2.83 -0.75 7.76
C GLU A 38 -2.50 -0.82 9.27
N PHE A 39 -2.90 -1.90 9.94
CA PHE A 39 -2.59 -2.16 11.33
C PHE A 39 -1.08 -2.25 11.59
N VAL A 40 -0.33 -2.95 10.74
CA VAL A 40 1.13 -3.10 10.89
C VAL A 40 1.86 -1.78 10.68
N MET A 41 1.47 -0.96 9.69
CA MET A 41 2.01 0.40 9.52
C MET A 41 1.74 1.25 10.75
N PHE A 42 0.48 1.30 11.20
CA PHE A 42 0.11 2.02 12.41
C PHE A 42 0.89 1.55 13.65
N SER A 43 0.93 0.24 13.91
CA SER A 43 1.52 -0.33 15.12
C SER A 43 2.99 0.02 15.27
N ARG A 44 3.74 -0.02 14.16
CA ARG A 44 5.18 0.31 14.14
C ARG A 44 5.42 1.76 14.53
N MET A 45 4.66 2.69 13.95
CA MET A 45 4.75 4.12 14.26
C MET A 45 4.27 4.44 15.67
N PHE A 46 3.19 3.77 16.10
CA PHE A 46 2.59 3.99 17.41
C PHE A 46 3.50 3.51 18.55
N VAL A 47 4.08 2.32 18.43
CA VAL A 47 5.06 1.80 19.41
C VAL A 47 6.27 2.71 19.49
N ASP A 48 6.76 3.17 18.34
CA ASP A 48 7.90 4.08 18.29
C ASP A 48 7.62 5.42 19.01
N ALA A 49 6.46 6.02 18.72
CA ALA A 49 6.04 7.26 19.37
C ALA A 49 5.82 7.10 20.87
N LEU A 50 5.20 6.00 21.30
CA LEU A 50 5.03 5.67 22.72
C LEU A 50 6.38 5.50 23.41
N ASP A 51 7.30 4.79 22.77
CA ASP A 51 8.62 4.52 23.31
C ASP A 51 9.44 5.80 23.49
N ALA A 52 9.46 6.66 22.46
CA ALA A 52 10.15 7.94 22.50
C ALA A 52 9.65 8.86 23.63
N GLN A 53 8.35 8.79 23.97
CA GLN A 53 7.76 9.60 25.04
C GLN A 53 8.01 9.00 26.42
N MET A 54 7.90 7.68 26.55
CA MET A 54 7.83 7.03 27.87
C MET A 54 9.15 6.45 28.35
N TYR A 55 10.11 6.18 27.46
CA TYR A 55 11.31 5.43 27.78
C TYR A 55 12.10 6.02 28.94
N ASP A 56 12.42 7.32 28.89
CA ASP A 56 13.27 7.96 29.90
C ASP A 56 12.66 7.91 31.30
N LYS A 57 11.35 8.20 31.40
CA LYS A 57 10.62 8.14 32.66
C LYS A 57 10.53 6.72 33.17
N HIS A 58 10.17 5.77 32.30
CA HIS A 58 10.07 4.35 32.62
C HIS A 58 11.41 3.77 33.08
N HIS A 59 12.50 4.07 32.36
CA HIS A 59 13.84 3.58 32.65
C HIS A 59 14.40 4.16 33.96
N ARG A 60 14.18 5.45 34.24
CA ARG A 60 14.72 6.11 35.44
C ARG A 60 13.93 5.83 36.71
N THR A 61 12.60 5.69 36.62
CA THR A 61 11.72 5.61 37.80
C THR A 61 11.09 4.24 38.00
N GLY A 62 11.12 3.36 37.00
CA GLY A 62 10.37 2.11 36.98
C GLY A 62 8.86 2.30 36.79
N TYR A 63 8.38 3.53 36.57
CA TYR A 63 6.96 3.81 36.35
C TYR A 63 6.55 3.47 34.91
N CYS A 64 5.58 2.56 34.75
CA CYS A 64 5.03 2.20 33.45
C CYS A 64 3.54 2.57 33.38
N ILE A 65 3.17 3.47 32.46
CA ILE A 65 1.76 3.88 32.25
C ILE A 65 0.87 2.71 31.76
N LEU A 66 1.49 1.72 31.12
CA LEU A 66 0.81 0.52 30.64
C LEU A 66 0.65 -0.54 31.76
N SER A 67 1.13 -0.26 32.97
CA SER A 67 1.04 -1.16 34.11
C SER A 67 -0.10 -0.71 35.01
N LEU A 68 -1.30 -1.27 34.81
CA LEU A 68 -2.47 -1.02 35.67
C LEU A 68 -2.27 -1.55 37.10
N HIS A 69 -1.44 -2.59 37.24
CA HIS A 69 -1.03 -3.17 38.52
C HIS A 69 0.50 -3.19 38.60
N LYS A 70 1.07 -3.34 39.80
CA LYS A 70 2.53 -3.45 40.02
C LYS A 70 3.20 -4.68 39.38
N ASP A 71 2.42 -5.52 38.68
CA ASP A 71 2.88 -6.76 38.07
C ASP A 71 3.28 -6.58 36.60
N GLN A 72 4.32 -7.30 36.22
CA GLN A 72 5.31 -7.02 35.17
C GLN A 72 4.85 -7.28 33.72
N HIS A 73 3.55 -7.12 33.41
CA HIS A 73 2.99 -7.51 32.10
C HIS A 73 2.60 -6.32 31.22
N CYS A 74 3.44 -5.28 31.19
CA CYS A 74 3.28 -4.10 30.35
C CYS A 74 3.16 -4.41 28.84
N TYR A 75 3.74 -5.52 28.36
CA TYR A 75 3.61 -5.96 26.97
C TYR A 75 2.21 -6.45 26.60
N SER A 76 1.50 -7.12 27.51
CA SER A 76 0.12 -7.56 27.25
C SER A 76 -0.80 -6.36 27.08
N ARG A 77 -0.62 -5.34 27.94
CA ARG A 77 -1.37 -4.10 27.83
C ARG A 77 -1.04 -3.32 26.56
N LEU A 78 0.24 -3.26 26.17
CA LEU A 78 0.65 -2.61 24.92
C LEU A 78 -0.11 -3.18 23.71
N LEU A 79 -0.22 -4.51 23.63
CA LEU A 79 -0.94 -5.17 22.54
C LEU A 79 -2.45 -4.89 22.55
N GLU A 80 -3.08 -4.91 23.73
CA GLU A 80 -4.48 -4.53 23.91
C GLU A 80 -4.74 -3.11 23.42
N GLU A 81 -3.92 -2.15 23.87
CA GLU A 81 -4.05 -0.74 23.51
C GLU A 81 -3.90 -0.52 22.00
N ILE A 82 -2.84 -1.08 21.39
CA ILE A 82 -2.59 -0.90 19.96
C ILE A 82 -3.78 -1.40 19.13
N VAL A 83 -4.32 -2.57 19.45
CA VAL A 83 -5.46 -3.16 18.72
C VAL A 83 -6.74 -2.36 18.95
N ASN A 84 -7.01 -1.96 20.19
CA ASN A 84 -8.23 -1.24 20.53
C ASN A 84 -8.23 0.18 19.94
N VAL A 85 -7.13 0.92 20.07
CA VAL A 85 -6.94 2.25 19.47
C VAL A 85 -7.08 2.16 17.95
N TRP A 86 -6.39 1.20 17.32
CA TRP A 86 -6.50 1.02 15.87
C TRP A 86 -7.94 0.71 15.45
N ALA A 87 -8.60 -0.27 16.08
CA ALA A 87 -9.93 -0.70 15.69
C ALA A 87 -10.98 0.40 15.90
N PHE A 88 -10.84 1.17 16.98
CA PHE A 88 -11.73 2.29 17.28
C PHE A 88 -11.57 3.41 16.25
N HIS A 89 -10.36 3.96 16.11
CA HIS A 89 -10.14 5.16 15.31
C HIS A 89 -10.15 4.91 13.79
N SER A 90 -9.90 3.68 13.34
CA SER A 90 -9.95 3.31 11.91
C SER A 90 -11.38 3.06 11.38
N ALA A 91 -12.41 3.24 12.20
CA ALA A 91 -13.82 2.97 11.85
C ALA A 91 -14.07 1.54 11.33
N ARG A 92 -13.33 0.56 11.86
CA ARG A 92 -13.53 -0.86 11.56
C ARG A 92 -14.63 -1.41 12.46
N ARG A 93 -15.49 -2.26 11.92
CA ARG A 93 -16.47 -3.00 12.72
C ARG A 93 -15.73 -3.93 13.67
N MET A 94 -16.11 -3.89 14.95
CA MET A 94 -15.53 -4.73 15.98
C MET A 94 -16.55 -5.81 16.30
N VAL A 95 -16.16 -7.08 16.21
CA VAL A 95 -17.06 -8.20 16.41
C VAL A 95 -16.42 -9.14 17.42
N TYR A 96 -17.10 -9.30 18.55
CA TYR A 96 -16.78 -10.35 19.50
C TYR A 96 -17.26 -11.69 18.97
N VAL A 97 -16.41 -12.71 19.05
CA VAL A 97 -16.76 -14.09 18.69
C VAL A 97 -16.58 -14.93 19.92
N ASN A 98 -17.66 -15.55 20.39
CA ASN A 98 -17.58 -16.52 21.48
C ASN A 98 -16.86 -17.77 20.96
N PRO A 99 -15.71 -18.17 21.53
CA PRO A 99 -14.92 -19.29 21.02
C PRO A 99 -15.57 -20.66 21.26
N GLU A 100 -16.46 -20.77 22.25
CA GLU A 100 -17.14 -22.03 22.60
C GLU A 100 -18.41 -22.23 21.76
N THR A 101 -19.17 -21.16 21.52
CA THR A 101 -20.48 -21.24 20.85
C THR A 101 -20.45 -20.76 19.40
N GLY A 102 -19.40 -20.02 18.99
CA GLY A 102 -19.30 -19.37 17.68
C GLY A 102 -20.22 -18.16 17.50
N VAL A 103 -20.99 -17.77 18.52
CA VAL A 103 -21.90 -16.61 18.46
C VAL A 103 -21.07 -15.34 18.23
N MET A 104 -21.48 -14.56 17.23
CA MET A 104 -20.84 -13.30 16.86
C MET A 104 -21.72 -12.12 17.29
N GLN A 105 -21.14 -11.14 17.97
CA GLN A 105 -21.82 -9.93 18.40
C GLN A 105 -20.99 -8.70 18.06
N GLU A 106 -21.60 -7.71 17.38
CA GLU A 106 -20.95 -6.43 17.14
C GLU A 106 -20.75 -5.69 18.48
N GLN A 107 -19.53 -5.20 18.70
CA GLN A 107 -19.13 -4.37 19.83
C GLN A 107 -18.81 -2.97 19.29
N HIS A 108 -19.07 -1.94 20.09
CA HIS A 108 -18.80 -0.54 19.78
C HIS A 108 -19.36 -0.16 18.39
N PRO A 109 -20.70 -0.12 18.23
CA PRO A 109 -21.33 0.10 16.93
C PRO A 109 -20.86 1.43 16.31
N LEU A 110 -20.65 1.44 14.99
CA LEU A 110 -20.09 2.61 14.29
C LEU A 110 -20.91 3.89 14.47
N SER A 111 -22.23 3.77 14.64
CA SER A 111 -23.11 4.92 14.92
C SER A 111 -22.76 5.61 16.25
N GLY A 112 -22.39 4.84 17.28
CA GLY A 112 -22.01 5.36 18.59
C GLY A 112 -20.63 6.02 18.62
N ARG A 113 -19.75 5.63 17.69
CA ARG A 113 -18.38 6.16 17.57
C ARG A 113 -18.25 7.41 16.70
N ARG A 114 -19.33 7.82 16.04
CA ARG A 114 -19.28 8.93 15.07
C ARG A 114 -18.85 10.22 15.75
N GLY A 115 -17.83 10.88 15.21
CA GLY A 115 -17.26 12.11 15.76
C GLY A 115 -16.15 11.91 16.80
N GLN A 116 -15.91 10.68 17.26
CA GLN A 116 -14.82 10.33 18.20
C GLN A 116 -13.66 9.61 17.49
N MET A 117 -13.90 9.08 16.29
CA MET A 117 -12.90 8.33 15.53
C MET A 117 -11.99 9.26 14.73
N SER A 118 -10.73 8.87 14.60
CA SER A 118 -9.68 9.62 13.90
C SER A 118 -9.44 9.08 12.48
N VAL A 119 -10.52 8.74 11.75
CA VAL A 119 -10.50 7.92 10.52
C VAL A 119 -9.51 8.42 9.46
N GLN A 120 -9.35 9.74 9.35
CA GLN A 120 -8.43 10.36 8.38
C GLN A 120 -6.96 9.97 8.61
N TRP A 121 -6.56 9.80 9.87
CA TRP A 121 -5.21 9.39 10.27
C TRP A 121 -4.94 7.90 10.03
N PHE A 122 -5.99 7.09 9.97
CA PHE A 122 -5.92 5.65 9.76
C PHE A 122 -6.21 5.25 8.31
N SER A 123 -6.25 6.21 7.37
CA SER A 123 -6.38 5.90 5.96
C SER A 123 -5.10 5.23 5.44
N TYR A 124 -5.22 4.26 4.53
CA TYR A 124 -4.06 3.58 3.94
C TYR A 124 -3.04 4.56 3.35
N ALA A 125 -3.51 5.60 2.64
CA ALA A 125 -2.64 6.60 2.04
C ALA A 125 -1.89 7.41 3.11
N THR A 126 -2.58 7.79 4.18
CA THR A 126 -1.97 8.53 5.31
C THR A 126 -0.92 7.67 6.01
N LEU A 127 -1.30 6.45 6.41
CA LEU A 127 -0.40 5.53 7.11
C LEU A 127 0.82 5.18 6.27
N LYS A 128 0.63 4.98 4.97
CA LYS A 128 1.73 4.72 4.04
C LYS A 128 2.66 5.91 3.88
N SER A 129 2.12 7.13 3.75
CA SER A 129 2.93 8.35 3.68
C SER A 129 3.79 8.51 4.94
N MET A 130 3.18 8.35 6.11
CA MET A 130 3.90 8.48 7.39
C MET A 130 4.98 7.38 7.55
N ASP A 131 4.70 6.13 7.16
CA ASP A 131 5.69 5.04 7.19
C ASP A 131 6.84 5.27 6.19
N GLU A 132 6.56 5.89 5.02
CA GLU A 132 7.57 6.27 4.02
C GLU A 132 8.41 7.49 4.46
N GLU A 133 7.81 8.45 5.15
CA GLU A 133 8.50 9.65 5.70
C GLU A 133 9.46 9.28 6.83
N LEU A 134 9.02 8.44 7.77
CA LEU A 134 9.91 7.89 8.81
C LEU A 134 11.04 7.09 8.20
N ALA A 135 10.75 6.39 7.11
CA ALA A 135 11.78 5.81 6.29
C ALA A 135 12.72 6.89 5.82
N GLU A 136 12.31 7.86 5.00
CA GLU A 136 13.19 8.94 4.51
C GLU A 136 14.15 9.54 5.56
N GLU A 137 13.64 9.84 6.75
CA GLU A 137 14.38 10.46 7.85
C GLU A 137 15.53 9.58 8.38
N PHE A 138 15.38 8.25 8.45
CA PHE A 138 16.41 7.35 9.01
C PHE A 138 17.78 7.32 8.26
N ASN A 139 17.88 7.83 7.02
CA ASN A 139 18.96 7.59 5.99
C ASN A 139 19.77 8.85 5.90
N SER A 140 19.09 9.96 6.15
CA SER A 140 19.59 11.30 5.97
C SER A 140 20.47 11.68 7.16
N ASP A 141 20.10 11.25 8.38
CA ASP A 141 20.98 11.17 9.56
C ASP A 141 20.25 10.46 10.72
N HIS A 142 21.01 9.84 11.63
CA HIS A 142 20.43 9.22 12.83
C HIS A 142 19.98 10.31 13.81
N PRO A 143 18.77 10.24 14.38
CA PRO A 143 18.30 11.27 15.29
C PRO A 143 18.98 11.14 16.66
N ASP A 144 19.12 12.28 17.34
CA ASP A 144 19.60 12.37 18.72
C ASP A 144 18.66 11.70 19.75
N ARG A 145 17.47 11.28 19.32
CA ARG A 145 16.44 10.63 20.17
C ARG A 145 16.43 9.12 19.99
N ARG A 146 15.94 8.41 21.01
CA ARG A 146 15.66 6.98 20.92
C ARG A 146 14.64 6.73 19.80
N TRP A 147 15.02 5.84 18.89
CA TRP A 147 14.22 5.47 17.73
C TRP A 147 14.16 3.94 17.63
N LEU A 148 12.99 3.36 17.87
CA LEU A 148 12.75 1.92 17.72
C LEU A 148 12.37 1.55 16.28
N TRP A 149 11.73 2.45 15.56
CA TRP A 149 11.53 2.32 14.13
C TRP A 149 12.91 2.49 13.42
N PRO A 150 13.31 1.63 12.45
CA PRO A 150 12.57 0.56 11.77
C PRO A 150 12.73 -0.83 12.42
N GLN A 151 13.39 -0.96 13.57
CA GLN A 151 13.63 -2.26 14.24
C GLN A 151 12.34 -2.99 14.61
N THR A 152 11.19 -2.29 14.60
CA THR A 152 9.84 -2.81 14.83
C THR A 152 9.23 -3.57 13.64
N GLY A 153 9.91 -3.65 12.49
CA GLY A 153 9.52 -4.53 11.38
C GLY A 153 10.21 -4.20 10.05
N GLU A 154 9.94 -4.98 9.00
CA GLU A 154 10.53 -4.69 7.69
C GLU A 154 9.99 -3.37 7.10
N VAL A 155 10.86 -2.38 6.92
CA VAL A 155 10.57 -1.13 6.21
C VAL A 155 11.61 -0.95 5.11
N PHE A 156 11.18 -0.73 3.87
CA PHE A 156 12.07 -0.64 2.71
C PHE A 156 12.20 0.78 2.16
N TRP A 157 13.45 1.18 1.91
CA TRP A 157 13.83 2.57 1.67
C TRP A 157 15.30 2.70 1.16
N GLN A 158 15.70 3.88 0.65
CA GLN A 158 16.68 4.18 -0.45
C GLN A 158 16.40 3.45 -1.79
N GLY A 159 15.98 2.19 -1.75
CA GLY A 159 15.77 1.38 -2.94
C GLY A 159 14.38 1.48 -3.58
N LEU A 160 13.38 2.02 -2.88
CA LEU A 160 12.04 2.26 -3.49
C LEU A 160 12.17 3.35 -4.56
N TYR A 161 12.97 4.35 -4.24
CA TYR A 161 13.42 5.45 -5.07
C TYR A 161 14.22 5.01 -6.31
N GLU A 162 15.12 4.03 -6.21
CA GLU A 162 15.87 3.54 -7.39
C GLU A 162 15.02 2.64 -8.30
N ARG A 163 14.08 1.87 -7.73
CA ARG A 163 13.14 1.01 -8.46
C ARG A 163 12.15 1.77 -9.31
N GLU A 164 11.57 2.84 -8.78
CA GLU A 164 10.62 3.65 -9.55
C GLU A 164 11.35 4.41 -10.68
N ARG A 165 12.62 4.78 -10.44
CA ARG A 165 13.51 5.44 -11.39
C ARG A 165 13.83 4.56 -12.61
N THR A 166 14.12 3.28 -12.41
CA THR A 166 14.39 2.31 -13.50
C THR A 166 13.12 1.96 -14.29
N MET A 167 11.97 1.80 -13.62
CA MET A 167 10.67 1.57 -14.25
C MET A 167 10.29 2.68 -15.25
N ARG A 168 10.49 3.95 -14.86
CA ARG A 168 10.25 5.10 -15.74
C ARG A 168 11.24 5.18 -16.91
N GLN A 169 12.43 4.60 -16.76
CA GLN A 169 13.46 4.61 -17.79
C GLN A 169 13.16 3.57 -18.87
N GLN A 170 12.76 2.36 -18.49
CA GLN A 170 12.32 1.31 -19.42
C GLN A 170 11.07 1.70 -20.21
N GLU A 171 10.11 2.37 -19.56
CA GLU A 171 8.91 2.87 -20.22
C GLU A 171 9.23 3.92 -21.30
N LYS A 172 10.24 4.78 -21.08
CA LYS A 172 10.74 5.74 -22.09
C LYS A 172 11.41 5.04 -23.26
N GLU A 173 12.19 4.00 -23.00
CA GLU A 173 12.87 3.24 -24.03
C GLU A 173 11.88 2.46 -24.91
N ARG A 174 10.87 1.85 -24.29
CA ARG A 174 9.76 1.20 -24.99
C ARG A 174 9.03 2.16 -25.93
N ARG A 175 8.72 3.38 -25.48
CA ARG A 175 8.06 4.40 -26.31
C ARG A 175 8.95 4.86 -27.48
N LYS A 176 10.26 5.00 -27.25
CA LYS A 176 11.23 5.32 -28.31
C LYS A 176 11.30 4.20 -29.35
N GLN A 177 11.33 2.95 -28.91
CA GLN A 177 11.36 1.80 -29.80
C GLN A 177 10.09 1.71 -30.64
N GLN A 178 8.92 1.86 -30.01
CA GLN A 178 7.64 1.87 -30.72
C GLN A 178 7.54 3.00 -31.77
N SER A 179 8.11 4.18 -31.48
CA SER A 179 8.20 5.29 -32.43
C SER A 179 9.13 4.96 -33.60
N ARG A 180 10.30 4.39 -33.32
CA ARG A 180 11.25 3.94 -34.35
C ARG A 180 10.64 2.88 -35.25
N ASP A 181 9.96 1.88 -34.67
CA ASP A 181 9.30 0.81 -35.41
C ASP A 181 8.12 1.34 -36.23
N LYS A 182 7.37 2.33 -35.72
CA LYS A 182 6.32 3.02 -36.48
C LYS A 182 6.91 3.75 -37.70
N ILE A 183 8.00 4.48 -37.52
CA ILE A 183 8.70 5.19 -38.62
C ILE A 183 9.25 4.20 -39.64
N GLN A 184 9.89 3.12 -39.18
CA GLN A 184 10.41 2.08 -40.07
C GLN A 184 9.29 1.40 -40.87
N ARG A 185 8.14 1.12 -40.25
CA ARG A 185 6.96 0.60 -40.94
C ARG A 185 6.46 1.56 -42.02
N ILE A 186 6.40 2.86 -41.73
CA ILE A 186 6.01 3.88 -42.72
C ILE A 186 7.02 3.97 -43.86
N LYS A 187 8.33 3.88 -43.55
CA LYS A 187 9.41 3.92 -44.56
C LYS A 187 9.43 2.68 -45.46
N LYS A 188 9.17 1.48 -44.90
CA LYS A 188 9.10 0.21 -45.64
C LYS A 188 7.79 0.03 -46.39
N ARG A 189 6.76 0.83 -46.09
CA ARG A 189 5.48 0.81 -46.82
C ARG A 189 5.76 1.18 -48.28
N ALA A 190 5.35 0.31 -49.20
CA ALA A 190 5.44 0.59 -50.62
C ALA A 190 4.68 1.90 -50.93
N ARG A 191 5.39 2.91 -51.41
CA ARG A 191 4.79 4.16 -51.85
C ARG A 191 4.09 3.91 -53.16
N GLN A 192 2.79 4.16 -53.22
CA GLN A 192 2.04 4.09 -54.47
C GLN A 192 2.66 5.10 -55.45
N LYS A 193 3.18 4.61 -56.57
CA LYS A 193 3.62 5.48 -57.66
C LYS A 193 2.39 6.19 -58.21
N THR A 194 2.43 7.50 -58.29
CA THR A 194 1.43 8.29 -59.01
C THR A 194 1.40 7.80 -60.46
N LEU A 195 0.29 7.21 -60.89
CA LEU A 195 0.15 6.72 -62.27
C LEU A 195 0.08 7.92 -63.22
N GLY A 196 1.09 8.05 -64.07
CA GLY A 196 1.13 9.00 -65.18
C GLY A 196 0.11 8.65 -66.25
N LYS A 197 -0.41 9.67 -66.94
CA LYS A 197 -1.45 9.51 -67.98
C LYS A 197 -0.86 8.83 -69.22
N TYR A 198 -1.44 7.73 -69.69
CA TYR A 198 -1.03 7.09 -70.94
C TYR A 198 -2.21 6.79 -71.89
N ILE A 199 -1.96 6.99 -73.19
CA ILE A 199 -2.90 7.19 -74.30
C ILE A 199 -2.65 6.14 -75.42
N LYS A 200 -3.74 5.63 -76.04
CA LYS A 200 -3.95 4.62 -77.14
C LYS A 200 -2.97 4.63 -78.35
N PRO A 201 -2.77 3.54 -79.17
CA PRO A 201 -3.77 2.98 -80.15
C PRO A 201 -3.58 1.48 -80.66
N PRO A 202 -4.39 0.93 -81.63
CA PRO A 202 -4.43 -0.51 -82.10
C PRO A 202 -3.90 -0.74 -83.57
N PRO A 203 -3.97 -1.91 -84.31
CA PRO A 203 -3.97 -3.43 -84.13
C PRO A 203 -2.99 -4.25 -85.11
N GLU A 204 -3.01 -5.63 -85.17
CA GLU A 204 -3.05 -6.57 -86.38
C GLU A 204 -2.62 -8.08 -86.20
N ASP A 205 -3.17 -8.99 -87.07
CA ASP A 205 -3.30 -10.50 -87.09
C ASP A 205 -2.18 -11.33 -87.79
N ILE A 206 -1.80 -12.55 -87.32
CA ILE A 206 -1.04 -13.61 -88.07
C ILE A 206 -1.35 -15.05 -87.57
N GLY A 207 -1.54 -16.05 -88.47
CA GLY A 207 -1.83 -17.48 -88.20
C GLY A 207 -0.83 -18.56 -88.72
N GLY A 208 -1.17 -19.86 -88.53
CA GLY A 208 -0.56 -21.11 -89.12
C GLY A 208 -0.19 -22.20 -88.07
N SER A 209 -0.86 -23.36 -87.90
CA SER A 209 -0.95 -24.66 -88.64
C SER A 209 0.17 -25.69 -88.37
N ASN A 210 -0.18 -26.94 -87.97
CA ASN A 210 0.51 -28.22 -88.26
C ASN A 210 -0.34 -29.45 -87.86
N ASP A 211 -0.49 -30.41 -88.79
CA ASP A 211 -1.36 -31.61 -88.81
C ASP A 211 -0.54 -32.90 -89.06
N THR A 212 -0.90 -34.06 -88.46
CA THR A 212 -0.68 -35.48 -88.92
C THR A 212 -0.99 -36.48 -87.78
N MET A 213 -1.60 -37.68 -87.91
CA MET A 213 -2.38 -38.40 -88.92
C MET A 213 -3.16 -39.56 -88.22
N THR A 214 -4.26 -40.02 -88.83
CA THR A 214 -5.18 -41.14 -88.49
C THR A 214 -4.54 -42.53 -88.76
N VAL A 215 -5.03 -43.73 -88.34
CA VAL A 215 -6.34 -44.41 -88.59
C VAL A 215 -6.50 -45.69 -87.70
N ASP A 216 -7.73 -45.86 -87.16
CA ASP A 216 -8.66 -46.99 -86.86
C ASP A 216 -8.25 -48.46 -86.56
N LEU A 217 -8.91 -49.03 -85.51
CA LEU A 217 -10.01 -50.02 -85.62
C LEU A 217 -10.91 -49.99 -84.38
#